data_AF-A0A382I1L2-F1
#
_entry.id   AF-A0A382I1L2-F1
#
_cell.length_a   1.000
_cell.length_b   1.000
_cell.length_c   1.000
_cell.angle_alpha   90.00
_cell.angle_beta   90.00
_cell.angle_gamma   90.00
#
_symmetry.space_group_name_H-M   'P 1'
#
loop_
_entity.id
_entity.type
_entity.pdbx_description
1 polymer ?
#
loop_
_entity_poly.entity_id
_entity_poly.type
_entity_poly.pdbx_seq_one_letter_code
_entity_poly.pdbx_strand_id
1 'polypeptide(L)'
;HKPQSVRLKTQTELFMQLNSSRFVLAVQEAHPTYMGFINPKDASDQWILKQLKDTHDLYQFKDRNAYNAGVRIWKRYKSNLVRGKYDEWILSRYQGLIEPLGYNSADPLTDASLQTIRRDYADGISVEKLASDWDKSVDAIKRVVGIRKDKPRCKPVSESIKQGVSNTLSTRPGRVVPERIEVTL
;
A
#
# COMPACT_ATOMS: atom_id res chain seq x y z
N HIS A 1 34.18 -21.53 3.11
CA HIS A 1 33.76 -21.07 4.44
C HIS A 1 33.90 -19.55 4.51
N LYS A 2 32.76 -18.81 4.39
CA LYS A 2 32.52 -17.35 4.63
C LYS A 2 33.43 -16.29 3.94
N PRO A 3 32.98 -15.01 3.78
CA PRO A 3 31.81 -14.38 4.40
C PRO A 3 30.77 -13.77 3.44
N GLN A 4 29.55 -13.74 3.98
CA GLN A 4 28.40 -12.98 3.53
C GLN A 4 28.74 -11.48 3.55
N SER A 5 28.98 -10.89 2.38
CA SER A 5 29.26 -9.45 2.23
C SER A 5 28.61 -8.90 0.97
N VAL A 6 27.30 -9.08 0.83
CA VAL A 6 26.52 -8.45 -0.27
C VAL A 6 25.14 -7.93 0.21
N ARG A 7 24.88 -7.82 1.53
CA ARG A 7 23.52 -7.49 2.02
C ARG A 7 23.39 -6.26 2.92
N LEU A 8 24.31 -5.30 2.83
CA LEU A 8 24.28 -4.10 3.69
C LEU A 8 24.68 -2.80 2.95
N LYS A 9 24.30 -2.62 1.68
CA LYS A 9 24.62 -1.38 0.93
C LYS A 9 23.44 -0.66 0.26
N THR A 10 22.20 -0.93 0.65
CA THR A 10 21.04 -0.23 0.05
C THR A 10 20.00 0.17 1.10
N GLN A 11 20.43 0.90 2.12
CA GLN A 11 19.49 1.63 2.98
C GLN A 11 20.04 2.93 3.59
N THR A 12 21.28 3.31 3.29
CA THR A 12 21.94 4.48 3.91
C THR A 12 21.87 5.77 3.08
N GLU A 13 21.36 5.75 1.84
CA GLU A 13 21.34 6.94 0.95
C GLU A 13 20.03 7.14 0.19
N LEU A 14 18.90 6.66 0.73
CA LEU A 14 17.61 7.18 0.33
C LEU A 14 17.05 7.90 1.53
N PHE A 15 17.03 9.22 1.45
CA PHE A 15 16.07 10.06 2.15
C PHE A 15 14.70 9.35 2.06
N MET A 16 14.33 8.57 3.06
CA MET A 16 12.92 8.29 3.32
C MET A 16 12.35 9.60 3.82
N GLN A 17 12.15 10.53 2.87
CA GLN A 17 11.22 11.61 2.99
C GLN A 17 9.87 10.92 3.13
N LEU A 18 9.41 10.81 4.37
CA LEU A 18 8.00 10.61 4.60
C LEU A 18 7.32 11.76 3.86
N ASN A 19 6.63 11.45 2.77
CA ASN A 19 5.95 12.46 1.95
C ASN A 19 4.58 12.83 2.54
N SER A 20 4.13 12.04 3.52
CA SER A 20 2.85 12.20 4.20
C SER A 20 2.99 11.85 5.68
N SER A 21 2.08 12.38 6.49
CA SER A 21 2.03 12.08 7.91
C SER A 21 1.67 10.62 8.17
N ARG A 22 2.33 10.02 9.16
CA ARG A 22 2.15 8.60 9.50
C ARG A 22 2.02 8.40 11.00
N PHE A 23 1.28 7.37 11.38
CA PHE A 23 1.33 6.83 12.74
C PHE A 23 2.55 5.93 12.84
N VAL A 24 3.48 6.24 13.73
CA VAL A 24 4.80 5.60 13.82
C VAL A 24 4.93 4.86 15.15
N LEU A 25 5.63 3.73 15.11
CA LEU A 25 6.12 2.97 16.24
C LEU A 25 7.64 2.87 16.13
N ALA A 26 8.36 3.29 17.17
CA ALA A 26 9.80 3.10 17.28
C ALA A 26 10.12 2.04 18.34
N VAL A 27 11.04 1.15 17.99
CA VAL A 27 11.43 0.02 18.81
C VAL A 27 12.93 0.04 19.03
N GLN A 28 13.35 -0.11 20.27
CA GLN A 28 14.74 -0.30 20.65
C GLN A 28 14.84 -1.59 21.47
N GLU A 29 15.77 -2.47 21.12
CA GLU A 29 16.01 -3.73 21.86
C GLU A 29 14.72 -4.55 22.09
N ALA A 30 13.89 -4.69 21.04
CA ALA A 30 12.59 -5.35 21.09
C ALA A 30 11.52 -4.70 21.98
N HIS A 31 11.74 -3.47 22.46
CA HIS A 31 10.80 -2.74 23.30
C HIS A 31 10.28 -1.47 22.62
N PRO A 32 8.97 -1.19 22.72
CA PRO A 32 8.39 0.03 22.17
C PRO A 32 8.80 1.24 23.04
N THR A 33 9.50 2.21 22.45
CA THR A 33 10.04 3.41 23.14
C THR A 33 9.38 4.72 22.74
N TYR A 34 9.02 4.86 21.45
CA TYR A 34 8.15 5.93 20.95
C TYR A 34 6.94 5.41 20.15
N MET A 35 5.81 6.10 20.26
CA MET A 35 4.66 5.94 19.36
C MET A 35 3.89 7.26 19.27
N GLY A 36 3.61 7.67 18.04
CA GLY A 36 2.98 8.97 17.79
C GLY A 36 2.58 9.16 16.34
N PHE A 37 1.91 10.28 16.09
CA PHE A 37 1.63 10.75 14.74
C PHE A 37 2.73 11.72 14.34
N ILE A 38 3.48 11.39 13.29
CA ILE A 38 4.59 12.19 12.78
C ILE A 38 4.12 12.88 11.50
N ASN A 39 4.16 14.21 11.50
CA ASN A 39 4.00 15.05 10.33
C ASN A 39 5.38 15.45 9.77
N PRO A 40 5.81 14.91 8.62
CA PRO A 40 7.13 15.20 8.08
C PRO A 40 7.32 16.65 7.61
N LYS A 41 6.26 17.47 7.57
CA LYS A 41 6.34 18.90 7.27
C LYS A 41 6.62 19.76 8.52
N ASP A 42 6.46 19.19 9.72
CA ASP A 42 6.73 19.87 10.97
C ASP A 42 8.18 19.68 11.39
N ALA A 43 8.87 20.77 11.78
CA ALA A 43 10.29 20.74 12.10
C ALA A 43 10.59 19.91 13.38
N SER A 44 9.66 19.89 14.34
CA SER A 44 9.80 19.12 15.57
C SER A 44 9.69 17.63 15.27
N ASP A 45 8.72 17.25 14.44
CA ASP A 45 8.52 15.87 14.01
C ASP A 45 9.68 15.37 13.14
N GLN A 46 10.25 16.23 12.29
CA GLN A 46 11.48 15.92 11.56
C GLN A 46 12.65 15.66 12.52
N TRP A 47 12.79 16.48 13.57
CA TRP A 47 13.82 16.30 14.58
C TRP A 47 13.62 14.99 15.35
N ILE A 48 12.40 14.67 15.79
CA ILE A 48 12.06 13.40 16.46
C ILE A 48 12.43 12.23 15.55
N LEU A 49 12.01 12.27 14.28
CA LEU A 49 12.29 11.21 13.33
C LEU A 49 13.79 11.00 13.14
N LYS A 50 14.58 12.09 13.08
CA LYS A 50 16.04 12.02 12.99
C LYS A 50 16.65 11.31 14.20
N GLN A 51 16.23 11.65 15.42
CA GLN A 51 16.72 11.01 16.64
C GLN A 51 16.39 9.52 16.68
N LEU A 52 15.17 9.16 16.30
CA LEU A 52 14.73 7.77 16.35
C LEU A 52 15.43 6.92 15.28
N LYS A 53 15.66 7.46 14.06
CA LYS A 53 16.31 6.72 12.95
C LYS A 53 17.70 6.19 13.31
N ASP A 54 18.46 6.92 14.11
CA ASP A 54 19.84 6.54 14.41
C ASP A 54 19.93 5.38 15.41
N THR A 55 18.85 5.10 16.15
CA THR A 55 18.87 4.24 17.34
C THR A 55 17.74 3.20 17.41
N HIS A 56 16.74 3.31 16.54
CA HIS A 56 15.51 2.51 16.60
C HIS A 56 15.16 1.86 15.26
N ASP A 57 14.52 0.69 15.37
CA ASP A 57 13.73 0.14 14.27
C ASP A 57 12.42 0.91 14.17
N LEU A 58 12.12 1.43 12.97
CA LEU A 58 10.94 2.24 12.72
C LEU A 58 9.89 1.52 11.91
N TYR A 59 8.66 1.56 12.41
CA TYR A 59 7.49 1.00 11.78
C TYR A 59 6.40 2.06 11.65
N GLN A 60 5.51 1.88 10.67
CA GLN A 60 4.26 2.62 10.57
C GLN A 60 3.07 1.71 10.83
N PHE A 61 2.00 2.26 11.40
CA PHE A 61 0.72 1.56 11.44
C PHE A 61 0.03 1.65 10.09
N LYS A 62 -0.61 0.55 9.69
CA LYS A 62 -1.32 0.43 8.41
C LYS A 62 -2.44 1.46 8.28
N ASP A 63 -3.15 1.72 9.38
CA ASP A 63 -4.24 2.68 9.44
C ASP A 63 -4.49 3.20 10.88
N ARG A 64 -5.48 4.07 11.04
CA ARG A 64 -5.85 4.67 12.33
C ARG A 64 -6.41 3.65 13.33
N ASN A 65 -7.11 2.61 12.87
CA ASN A 65 -7.64 1.56 13.74
C ASN A 65 -6.52 0.69 14.30
N ALA A 66 -5.55 0.33 13.45
CA ALA A 66 -4.33 -0.36 13.84
C ALA A 66 -3.54 0.48 14.86
N TYR A 67 -3.41 1.79 14.64
CA TYR A 67 -2.82 2.70 15.62
C TYR A 67 -3.56 2.70 16.96
N ASN A 68 -4.89 2.81 16.96
CA ASN A 68 -5.68 2.78 18.19
C ASN A 68 -5.58 1.43 18.94
N ALA A 69 -5.45 0.31 18.21
CA ALA A 69 -5.13 -0.99 18.79
C ALA A 69 -3.73 -0.99 19.41
N GLY A 70 -2.73 -0.46 18.70
CA GLY A 70 -1.37 -0.25 19.18
C GLY A 70 -1.30 0.60 20.46
N VAL A 71 -2.09 1.67 20.56
CA VAL A 71 -2.21 2.52 21.75
C VAL A 71 -2.68 1.72 22.97
N ARG A 72 -3.63 0.81 22.80
CA ARG A 72 -4.12 -0.04 23.89
C ARG A 72 -3.05 -1.03 24.36
N ILE A 73 -2.31 -1.63 23.43
CA ILE A 73 -1.16 -2.51 23.72
C ILE A 73 -0.11 -1.73 24.51
N TRP A 74 0.26 -0.54 24.01
CA TRP A 74 1.24 0.34 24.62
C TRP A 74 0.88 0.70 26.07
N LYS A 75 -0.34 1.18 26.29
CA LYS A 75 -0.80 1.59 27.64
C LYS A 75 -0.72 0.43 28.63
N ARG A 76 -1.11 -0.78 28.20
CA ARG A 76 -0.99 -1.99 29.01
C ARG A 76 0.47 -2.32 29.30
N TYR A 77 1.35 -2.23 28.30
CA TYR A 77 2.79 -2.47 28.46
C TYR A 77 3.43 -1.51 29.48
N LYS A 78 3.20 -0.19 29.37
CA LYS A 78 3.70 0.78 30.37
C LYS A 78 3.19 0.46 31.77
N SER A 79 1.90 0.13 31.91
CA SER A 79 1.30 -0.22 33.21
C SER A 79 1.94 -1.48 33.82
N ASN A 80 2.25 -2.48 33.00
CA ASN A 80 2.94 -3.70 33.44
C ASN A 80 4.39 -3.43 33.85
N LEU A 81 5.12 -2.60 33.09
CA LEU A 81 6.47 -2.16 33.42
C LEU A 81 6.55 -1.49 34.80
N VAL A 82 5.62 -0.59 35.10
CA VAL A 82 5.52 0.06 36.44
C VAL A 82 5.32 -0.95 37.55
N ARG A 83 4.72 -2.12 37.25
CA ARG A 83 4.49 -3.22 38.19
C ARG A 83 5.60 -4.27 38.16
N GLY A 84 6.71 -4.01 37.48
CA GLY A 84 7.84 -4.96 37.33
C GLY A 84 7.52 -6.18 36.46
N LYS A 85 6.46 -6.14 35.64
CA LYS A 85 6.09 -7.22 34.72
C LYS A 85 6.59 -6.90 33.32
N TYR A 86 7.58 -7.67 32.88
CA TYR A 86 8.16 -7.54 31.54
C TYR A 86 7.43 -8.46 30.55
N ASP A 87 7.08 -7.91 29.38
CA ASP A 87 6.54 -8.68 28.26
C ASP A 87 7.60 -8.72 27.15
N GLU A 88 8.40 -9.79 27.16
CA GLU A 88 9.49 -10.00 26.20
C GLU A 88 8.97 -10.16 24.76
N TRP A 89 7.69 -10.53 24.59
CA TRP A 89 7.05 -10.77 23.30
C TRP A 89 6.11 -9.64 22.89
N ILE A 90 6.31 -8.44 23.45
CA ILE A 90 5.45 -7.28 23.20
C ILE A 90 5.34 -6.95 21.70
N LEU A 91 6.41 -7.14 20.92
CA LEU A 91 6.40 -6.91 19.48
C LEU A 91 5.45 -7.82 18.71
N SER A 92 5.31 -9.09 19.14
CA SER A 92 4.38 -10.03 18.49
C SER A 92 2.94 -9.55 18.57
N ARG A 93 2.59 -8.70 19.57
CA ARG A 93 1.26 -8.10 19.67
C ARG A 93 1.01 -6.99 18.63
N TYR A 94 2.08 -6.39 18.11
CA TYR A 94 1.99 -5.41 17.02
C TYR A 94 2.01 -6.05 15.64
N GLN A 95 2.33 -7.35 15.55
CA GLN A 95 2.32 -8.09 14.29
C GLN A 95 0.95 -7.98 13.61
N GLY A 96 0.96 -7.62 12.32
CA GLY A 96 -0.26 -7.40 11.55
C GLY A 96 -0.85 -5.99 11.66
N LEU A 97 -0.52 -5.22 12.71
CA LEU A 97 -0.91 -3.81 12.86
C LEU A 97 0.07 -2.85 12.18
N ILE A 98 1.34 -3.24 12.12
CA ILE A 98 2.45 -2.41 11.65
C ILE A 98 3.10 -2.99 10.39
N GLU A 99 3.84 -2.14 9.71
CA GLU A 99 4.70 -2.44 8.56
C GLU A 99 5.95 -1.53 8.62
N PRO A 100 7.03 -1.82 7.88
CA PRO A 100 8.22 -0.97 7.88
C PRO A 100 7.87 0.48 7.53
N LEU A 101 8.47 1.45 8.23
CA LEU A 101 8.23 2.86 7.97
C LEU A 101 8.62 3.22 6.53
N GLY A 102 7.74 3.95 5.82
CA GLY A 102 7.94 4.28 4.41
C GLY A 102 7.50 3.19 3.43
N TYR A 103 7.02 2.05 3.94
CA TYR A 103 6.31 1.08 3.11
C TYR A 103 4.99 1.69 2.62
N ASN A 104 4.69 1.53 1.34
CA ASN A 104 3.39 1.92 0.81
C ASN A 104 2.98 0.90 -0.25
N SER A 105 1.96 0.11 0.07
CA SER A 105 1.39 -0.86 -0.88
C SER A 105 0.77 -0.17 -2.10
N ALA A 106 0.50 1.13 -2.05
CA ALA A 106 0.07 1.92 -3.20
C ALA A 106 1.22 2.45 -4.07
N ASP A 107 2.46 2.50 -3.54
CA ASP A 107 3.58 3.02 -4.32
C ASP A 107 3.88 2.08 -5.50
N PRO A 108 4.18 2.63 -6.69
CA PRO A 108 4.60 1.83 -7.82
C PRO A 108 5.86 1.05 -7.45
N LEU A 109 5.91 -0.21 -7.88
CA LEU A 109 7.10 -1.03 -7.71
C LEU A 109 8.28 -0.36 -8.42
N THR A 110 9.40 -0.22 -7.72
CA THR A 110 10.63 0.31 -8.32
C THR A 110 11.17 -0.64 -9.39
N ASP A 111 11.97 -0.15 -10.34
CA ASP A 111 12.58 -1.00 -11.38
C ASP A 111 13.41 -2.16 -10.79
N ALA A 112 14.08 -1.93 -9.65
CA ALA A 112 14.81 -2.97 -8.93
C ALA A 112 13.86 -4.04 -8.34
N SER A 113 12.72 -3.62 -7.80
CA SER A 113 11.68 -4.53 -7.31
C SER A 113 11.09 -5.35 -8.47
N LEU A 114 10.82 -4.73 -9.61
CA LEU A 114 10.31 -5.40 -10.81
C LEU A 114 11.28 -6.45 -11.34
N GLN A 115 12.58 -6.14 -11.40
CA GLN A 115 13.64 -7.07 -11.78
C GLN A 115 13.67 -8.28 -10.84
N THR A 116 13.58 -8.04 -9.52
CA THR A 116 13.57 -9.10 -8.51
C THR A 116 12.34 -10.00 -8.67
N ILE A 117 11.15 -9.43 -8.78
CA ILE A 117 9.90 -10.18 -9.00
C ILE A 117 9.98 -11.06 -10.25
N ARG A 118 10.54 -10.55 -11.35
CA ARG A 118 10.70 -11.31 -12.60
C ARG A 118 11.67 -12.48 -12.45
N ARG A 119 12.79 -12.27 -11.76
CA ARG A 119 13.77 -13.33 -11.50
C ARG A 119 13.18 -14.41 -10.60
N ASP A 120 12.57 -14.02 -9.49
CA ASP A 120 11.99 -14.94 -8.51
C ASP A 120 10.85 -15.76 -9.14
N TYR A 121 10.07 -15.16 -10.05
CA TYR A 121 9.10 -15.89 -10.86
C TYR A 121 9.76 -16.88 -11.84
N ALA A 122 10.84 -16.50 -12.50
CA ALA A 122 11.61 -17.39 -13.38
C ALA A 122 12.24 -18.57 -12.59
N ASP A 123 12.56 -18.36 -11.31
CA ASP A 123 13.05 -19.37 -10.37
C ASP A 123 11.92 -20.29 -9.84
N GLY A 124 10.69 -20.11 -10.31
CA GLY A 124 9.55 -20.98 -10.01
C GLY A 124 8.68 -20.57 -8.83
N ILE A 125 8.86 -19.36 -8.28
CA ILE A 125 7.98 -18.85 -7.22
C ILE A 125 6.61 -18.51 -7.81
N SER A 126 5.55 -18.99 -7.16
CA SER A 126 4.17 -18.75 -7.63
C SER A 126 3.76 -17.28 -7.53
N VAL A 127 2.82 -16.88 -8.39
CA VAL A 127 2.28 -15.52 -8.43
C VAL A 127 1.58 -15.16 -7.12
N GLU A 128 0.89 -16.12 -6.50
CA GLU A 128 0.17 -15.95 -5.24
C GLU A 128 1.14 -15.66 -4.09
N LYS A 129 2.29 -16.35 -4.08
CA LYS A 129 3.34 -16.11 -3.11
C LYS A 129 3.99 -14.74 -3.30
N LEU A 130 4.33 -14.39 -4.55
CA LEU A 130 4.86 -13.06 -4.87
C LEU A 130 3.88 -11.94 -4.52
N ALA A 131 2.58 -12.15 -4.72
CA ALA A 131 1.53 -11.20 -4.35
C ALA A 131 1.49 -10.95 -2.83
N SER A 132 1.61 -12.02 -2.04
CA SER A 132 1.70 -11.93 -0.58
C SER A 132 2.99 -11.27 -0.11
N ASP A 133 4.14 -11.69 -0.66
CA ASP A 133 5.47 -11.22 -0.22
C ASP A 133 5.69 -9.74 -0.52
N TRP A 134 5.09 -9.23 -1.61
CA TRP A 134 5.18 -7.82 -2.03
C TRP A 134 3.95 -6.97 -1.65
N ASP A 135 2.97 -7.54 -0.94
CA ASP A 135 1.66 -6.91 -0.62
C ASP A 135 1.00 -6.24 -1.84
N LYS A 136 0.98 -6.97 -2.96
CA LYS A 136 0.33 -6.53 -4.21
C LYS A 136 -0.76 -7.50 -4.59
N SER A 137 -1.72 -7.04 -5.40
CA SER A 137 -2.71 -7.95 -5.96
C SER A 137 -2.03 -8.96 -6.90
N VAL A 138 -2.58 -10.18 -6.95
CA VAL A 138 -2.17 -11.22 -7.91
C VAL A 138 -2.19 -10.68 -9.34
N ASP A 139 -3.17 -9.85 -9.69
CA ASP A 139 -3.26 -9.21 -11.00
C ASP A 139 -2.14 -8.20 -11.26
N ALA A 140 -1.71 -7.45 -10.25
CA ALA A 140 -0.55 -6.57 -10.35
C ALA A 140 0.73 -7.39 -10.59
N ILE A 141 0.95 -8.49 -9.87
CA ILE A 141 2.10 -9.38 -10.11
C ILE A 141 2.03 -10.00 -11.50
N LYS A 142 0.87 -10.50 -11.94
CA LYS A 142 0.66 -11.02 -13.31
C LYS A 142 1.07 -10.01 -14.38
N ARG A 143 0.72 -8.73 -14.20
CA ARG A 143 1.16 -7.65 -15.10
C ARG A 143 2.68 -7.45 -15.09
N VAL A 144 3.33 -7.56 -13.93
CA VAL A 144 4.80 -7.43 -13.79
C VAL A 144 5.54 -8.57 -14.49
N VAL A 145 5.06 -9.82 -14.31
CA VAL A 145 5.66 -11.03 -14.88
C VAL A 145 5.21 -11.32 -16.32
N GLY A 146 4.34 -10.47 -16.88
CA GLY A 146 3.91 -10.57 -18.28
C GLY A 146 2.81 -11.61 -18.54
N ILE A 147 2.18 -12.17 -17.50
CA ILE A 147 0.98 -13.01 -17.62
C ILE A 147 -0.19 -12.08 -17.94
N ARG A 148 -0.42 -11.83 -19.24
CA ARG A 148 -1.58 -11.08 -19.69
C ARG A 148 -2.84 -11.95 -19.53
N LYS A 149 -3.92 -11.40 -18.98
CA LYS A 149 -5.26 -11.86 -19.37
C LYS A 149 -5.34 -11.65 -20.88
N ASP A 150 -5.77 -12.66 -21.62
CA ASP A 150 -6.03 -12.54 -23.05
C ASP A 150 -6.81 -11.25 -23.31
N LYS A 151 -6.17 -10.32 -24.01
CA LYS A 151 -6.85 -9.13 -24.53
C LYS A 151 -7.84 -9.68 -25.57
N PRO A 152 -9.15 -9.39 -25.52
CA PRO A 152 -10.00 -9.69 -26.65
C PRO A 152 -9.40 -8.95 -27.85
N ARG A 153 -8.89 -9.73 -28.81
CA ARG A 153 -8.29 -9.23 -30.04
C ARG A 153 -9.43 -8.55 -30.80
N CYS A 154 -9.54 -7.22 -30.72
CA CYS A 154 -10.39 -6.48 -31.62
C CYS A 154 -9.90 -6.79 -33.04
N LYS A 155 -10.68 -7.58 -33.78
CA LYS A 155 -10.42 -7.79 -35.20
C LYS A 155 -10.47 -6.42 -35.87
N PRO A 156 -9.50 -6.05 -36.73
CA PRO A 156 -9.66 -4.85 -37.55
C PRO A 156 -10.92 -5.03 -38.40
N VAL A 157 -11.87 -4.11 -38.27
CA VAL A 157 -13.06 -4.05 -39.12
C VAL A 157 -12.56 -3.69 -40.51
N SER A 158 -12.45 -4.69 -41.38
CA SER A 158 -12.20 -4.53 -42.80
C SER A 158 -13.51 -4.15 -43.50
N GLU A 159 -14.01 -2.94 -43.26
CA GLU A 159 -15.02 -2.35 -44.12
C GLU A 159 -14.58 -0.93 -44.50
N SER A 160 -14.23 -0.81 -45.78
CA SER A 160 -13.89 0.43 -46.47
C SER A 160 -15.02 1.45 -46.34
N ILE A 161 -14.69 2.62 -45.78
CA ILE A 161 -15.56 3.80 -45.74
C ILE A 161 -15.90 4.19 -47.18
N LYS A 162 -17.14 3.90 -47.62
CA LYS A 162 -17.69 4.50 -48.84
C LYS A 162 -18.36 5.81 -48.49
N GLN A 163 -17.68 6.88 -48.92
CA GLN A 163 -18.17 8.24 -49.06
C GLN A 163 -19.46 8.28 -49.93
N GLY A 164 -20.51 9.00 -49.50
CA GLY A 164 -21.74 9.13 -50.29
C GLY A 164 -22.84 9.98 -49.66
N VAL A 165 -22.63 11.30 -49.67
CA VAL A 165 -23.58 12.43 -49.86
C VAL A 165 -24.96 12.46 -49.17
N SER A 166 -25.20 13.61 -48.52
CA SER A 166 -26.41 14.25 -47.96
C SER A 166 -27.79 13.85 -48.50
N ASN A 167 -28.79 13.83 -47.59
CA ASN A 167 -29.99 14.66 -47.73
C ASN A 167 -30.78 14.82 -46.41
N THR A 168 -31.18 16.07 -46.15
CA THR A 168 -32.02 16.58 -45.07
C THR A 168 -33.50 16.26 -45.27
N LEU A 169 -34.22 15.88 -44.20
CA LEU A 169 -35.66 16.13 -43.94
C LEU A 169 -36.03 15.43 -42.61
N SER A 170 -36.14 16.17 -41.50
CA SER A 170 -37.41 16.64 -40.92
C SER A 170 -38.45 15.54 -40.70
N THR A 171 -38.65 15.13 -39.44
CA THR A 171 -39.95 15.00 -38.72
C THR A 171 -39.69 14.41 -37.32
N ARG A 172 -39.95 15.20 -36.25
CA ARG A 172 -40.23 14.68 -34.89
C ARG A 172 -41.70 14.24 -34.85
N PRO A 173 -42.09 13.18 -34.11
CA PRO A 173 -42.59 13.31 -32.74
C PRO A 173 -42.24 12.06 -31.87
N GLY A 174 -42.48 11.96 -30.55
CA GLY A 174 -43.30 12.76 -29.66
C GLY A 174 -42.90 12.54 -28.20
N ARG A 175 -43.27 13.54 -27.40
CA ARG A 175 -43.07 13.68 -25.96
C ARG A 175 -44.20 12.94 -25.24
N VAL A 176 -43.90 11.93 -24.44
CA VAL A 176 -44.90 11.29 -23.56
C VAL A 176 -44.87 12.01 -22.21
N VAL A 177 -45.96 12.70 -21.88
CA VAL A 177 -46.26 13.28 -20.57
C VAL A 177 -47.16 12.28 -19.83
N PRO A 178 -46.90 11.94 -18.56
CA PRO A 178 -47.79 11.07 -17.80
C PRO A 178 -49.01 11.83 -17.27
N GLU A 179 -50.18 11.22 -17.45
CA GLU A 179 -51.49 11.72 -17.04
C GLU A 179 -51.77 11.38 -15.55
N ARG A 180 -52.42 12.30 -14.84
CA ARG A 180 -52.78 12.18 -13.41
C ARG A 180 -54.00 11.27 -13.23
N ILE A 181 -53.98 10.46 -12.17
CA ILE A 181 -55.13 9.70 -11.68
C ILE A 181 -55.91 10.60 -10.71
N GLU A 182 -57.16 10.89 -11.03
CA GLU A 182 -58.12 11.46 -10.07
C GLU A 182 -58.76 10.34 -9.25
N VAL A 183 -58.78 10.53 -7.93
CA VAL A 183 -59.57 9.75 -6.98
C VAL A 183 -60.69 10.67 -6.51
N THR A 184 -61.93 10.28 -6.75
CA THR A 184 -63.10 10.90 -6.14
C THR A 184 -63.63 9.96 -5.06
N LEU A 185 -64.04 10.58 -3.94
CA LEU A 185 -64.52 10.00 -2.67
C LEU A 185 -65.49 8.81 -2.79
#